data_AF-A0A7D9H0U1-F1
#
_entry.id   AF-A0A7D9H0U1-F1
#
_cell.length_a   1.000
_cell.length_b   1.000
_cell.length_c   1.000
_cell.angle_alpha   90.00
_cell.angle_beta   90.00
_cell.angle_gamma   90.00
#
_symmetry.space_group_name_H-M   'P 1'
#
loop_
_entity.id
_entity.type
_entity.pdbx_description
1 polymer ?
#
loop_
_entity_poly.entity_id
_entity_poly.type
_entity_poly.pdbx_seq_one_letter_code
_entity_poly.pdbx_strand_id
1 'polypeptide(L)'
;MGETEVKAKSRMQPSKKGKRAWRKNIDITDIEDKLEERRQEVIEEGKPVEELEADELFYIDEEEDEHTVKKMKRDHIKPLRSTEILYQRSKAPGLVNERVESRRKKVENVSGKEIHRLMKISGKVQGVSRFDASLERDGIIKGGKFDPWAESKPVTRKDKKKERKVPEILRKYSGNSFTPATVAPKTMKMKPLASKGIQKVAEGGKSYNPSFSSWKMLIQQEFFIAKSEEEKKAALEKERERLQYIIDNFDDHGEIEEEEEEGRS
;
A
#
# COMPACT_ATOMS: atom_id res chain seq x y z
N MET A 1 -48.14 13.33 81.49
CA MET A 1 -46.67 13.30 81.39
C MET A 1 -46.30 12.34 80.27
N GLY A 2 -45.81 12.85 79.14
CA GLY A 2 -45.35 12.01 78.03
C GLY A 2 -45.55 12.64 76.66
N GLU A 3 -44.94 13.80 76.42
CA GLU A 3 -44.69 14.28 75.05
C GLU A 3 -43.26 13.87 74.68
N THR A 4 -43.09 13.12 73.60
CA THR A 4 -41.77 12.98 72.96
C THR A 4 -41.90 13.25 71.46
N GLU A 5 -41.18 14.29 71.08
CA GLU A 5 -41.13 15.05 69.84
C GLU A 5 -40.84 14.22 68.57
N VAL A 6 -41.61 14.48 67.51
CA VAL A 6 -41.27 14.09 66.14
C VAL A 6 -40.42 15.22 65.53
N LYS A 7 -39.13 14.97 65.36
CA LYS A 7 -38.19 15.93 64.75
C LYS A 7 -38.57 16.18 63.28
N ALA A 8 -39.04 17.39 62.99
CA ALA A 8 -39.44 17.81 61.65
C ALA A 8 -38.24 17.83 60.68
N LYS A 9 -38.39 17.15 59.52
CA LYS A 9 -37.49 17.30 58.37
C LYS A 9 -37.45 18.76 57.93
N SER A 10 -36.26 19.34 57.81
CA SER A 10 -36.13 20.69 57.28
C SER A 10 -36.73 20.75 55.87
N ARG A 11 -37.73 21.62 55.69
CA ARG A 11 -38.30 21.91 54.37
C ARG A 11 -37.19 22.58 53.56
N MET A 12 -36.72 21.91 52.53
CA MET A 12 -35.81 22.51 51.55
C MET A 12 -36.43 23.83 51.09
N GLN A 13 -35.68 24.91 51.26
CA GLN A 13 -36.15 26.25 50.94
C GLN A 13 -36.60 26.25 49.47
N PRO A 14 -37.83 26.69 49.16
CA PRO A 14 -38.27 26.79 47.77
C PRO A 14 -37.33 27.75 47.07
N SER A 15 -36.68 27.27 46.01
CA SER A 15 -35.83 28.10 45.15
C SER A 15 -36.59 29.39 44.81
N LYS A 16 -35.97 30.55 45.05
CA LYS A 16 -36.59 31.87 44.83
C LYS A 16 -36.95 32.12 43.36
N LYS A 17 -36.60 31.20 42.45
CA LYS A 17 -36.97 31.24 41.04
C LYS A 17 -38.30 30.50 40.83
N GLY A 18 -39.41 31.25 40.91
CA GLY A 18 -40.74 30.71 40.64
C GLY A 18 -40.93 30.27 39.18
N LYS A 19 -41.97 29.47 38.90
CA LYS A 19 -42.31 28.97 37.55
C LYS A 19 -42.33 30.06 36.47
N ARG A 20 -42.76 31.28 36.83
CA ARG A 20 -42.78 32.45 35.93
C ARG A 20 -41.38 32.92 35.51
N ALA A 21 -40.39 32.83 36.39
CA ALA A 21 -39.00 33.15 36.06
C ALA A 21 -38.31 32.03 35.28
N TRP A 22 -38.75 30.77 35.45
CA TRP A 22 -38.24 29.66 34.65
C TRP A 22 -38.71 29.76 33.20
N ARG A 23 -40.00 30.05 32.94
CA ARG A 23 -40.56 30.23 31.58
C ARG A 23 -39.83 31.27 30.74
N LYS A 24 -39.21 32.28 31.36
CA LYS A 24 -38.45 33.34 30.66
C LYS A 24 -37.05 32.91 30.24
N ASN A 25 -36.54 31.82 30.80
CA ASN A 25 -35.19 31.30 30.54
C ASN A 25 -35.27 29.91 29.90
N ILE A 26 -36.43 29.52 29.38
CA ILE A 26 -36.53 28.34 28.52
C ILE A 26 -36.11 28.81 27.15
N ASP A 27 -35.08 28.18 26.62
CA ASP A 27 -34.65 28.43 25.26
C ASP A 27 -35.63 27.77 24.29
N ILE A 28 -36.08 28.54 23.30
CA ILE A 28 -37.05 28.11 22.28
C ILE A 28 -36.47 28.35 20.88
N THR A 29 -35.23 28.86 20.77
CA THR A 29 -34.59 29.16 19.47
C THR A 29 -34.59 27.95 18.56
N ASP A 30 -34.25 26.77 19.07
CA ASP A 30 -34.24 25.52 18.28
C ASP A 30 -35.60 25.17 17.65
N ILE A 31 -36.71 25.56 18.29
CA ILE A 31 -38.07 25.31 17.78
C ILE A 31 -38.46 26.39 16.78
N GLU A 32 -38.07 27.63 17.04
CA GLU A 32 -38.32 28.77 16.15
C GLU A 32 -37.54 28.61 14.84
N ASP A 33 -36.26 28.27 14.92
CA ASP A 33 -35.37 28.03 13.78
C ASP A 33 -35.93 26.91 12.89
N LYS A 34 -36.35 25.77 13.47
CA LYS A 34 -36.95 24.66 12.71
C LYS A 34 -38.28 25.03 12.04
N LEU A 35 -39.08 25.88 12.68
CA LEU A 35 -40.32 26.37 12.08
C LEU A 35 -40.03 27.36 10.95
N GLU A 36 -38.95 28.11 11.03
CA GLU A 36 -38.50 29.03 9.98
C GLU A 36 -37.86 28.29 8.80
N GLU A 37 -37.02 27.28 9.06
CA GLU A 37 -36.49 26.35 8.05
C GLU A 37 -37.65 25.69 7.27
N ARG A 38 -38.64 25.10 7.97
CA ARG A 38 -39.81 24.51 7.30
C ARG A 38 -40.60 25.52 6.46
N ARG A 39 -40.62 26.81 6.84
CA ARG A 39 -41.26 27.86 6.02
C ARG A 39 -40.42 28.20 4.80
N GLN A 40 -39.10 28.24 4.93
CA GLN A 40 -38.18 28.48 3.81
C GLN A 40 -38.28 27.36 2.78
N GLU A 41 -38.27 26.10 3.22
CA GLU A 41 -38.49 24.92 2.36
C GLU A 41 -39.80 25.05 1.55
N VAL A 42 -40.90 25.44 2.22
CA VAL A 42 -42.19 25.64 1.55
C VAL A 42 -42.17 26.83 0.57
N ILE A 43 -41.35 27.86 0.80
CA ILE A 43 -41.22 29.00 -0.13
C ILE A 43 -40.44 28.59 -1.38
N GLU A 44 -39.37 27.81 -1.21
CA GLU A 44 -38.47 27.40 -2.29
C GLU A 44 -39.07 26.30 -3.15
N GLU A 45 -39.61 25.26 -2.52
CA GLU A 45 -40.04 24.02 -3.17
C GLU A 45 -41.56 23.84 -3.18
N GLY A 46 -42.31 24.69 -2.46
CA GLY A 46 -43.77 24.65 -2.38
C GLY A 46 -44.32 23.65 -1.36
N LYS A 47 -43.49 22.71 -0.87
CA LYS A 47 -43.84 21.69 0.14
C LYS A 47 -42.67 21.50 1.12
N PRO A 48 -42.93 20.97 2.33
CA PRO A 48 -41.87 20.56 3.24
C PRO A 48 -41.02 19.43 2.64
N VAL A 49 -39.71 19.44 2.89
CA VAL A 49 -38.77 18.45 2.32
C VAL A 49 -39.14 17.02 2.72
N GLU A 50 -39.74 16.84 3.91
CA GLU A 50 -40.20 15.53 4.42
C GLU A 50 -41.31 14.89 3.58
N GLU A 51 -42.08 15.69 2.84
CA GLU A 51 -43.24 15.24 2.05
C GLU A 51 -42.90 15.06 0.56
N LEU A 52 -41.70 15.48 0.13
CA LEU A 52 -41.26 15.35 -1.25
C LEU A 52 -40.80 13.91 -1.54
N GLU A 53 -41.16 13.43 -2.73
CA GLU A 53 -40.70 12.14 -3.22
C GLU A 53 -39.22 12.25 -3.64
N ALA A 54 -38.44 11.19 -3.39
CA ALA A 54 -37.00 11.20 -3.70
C ALA A 54 -36.70 11.47 -5.18
N ASP A 55 -37.63 11.13 -6.07
CA ASP A 55 -37.52 11.35 -7.51
C ASP A 55 -37.64 12.84 -7.91
N GLU A 56 -38.32 13.66 -7.09
CA GLU A 56 -38.38 15.12 -7.29
C GLU A 56 -37.13 15.81 -6.72
N LEU A 57 -36.56 15.26 -5.65
CA LEU A 57 -35.40 15.83 -4.94
C LEU A 57 -34.07 15.48 -5.62
N PHE A 58 -33.99 14.33 -6.27
CA PHE A 58 -32.77 13.83 -6.89
C PHE A 58 -33.00 13.43 -8.35
N TYR A 59 -32.18 13.96 -9.25
CA TYR A 59 -32.07 13.48 -10.61
C TYR A 59 -30.68 12.88 -10.83
N ILE A 60 -30.62 11.71 -11.48
CA ILE A 60 -29.36 11.09 -11.87
C ILE A 60 -28.98 11.66 -13.23
N ASP A 61 -28.02 12.56 -13.24
CA ASP A 61 -27.42 13.05 -14.47
C ASP A 61 -26.48 11.99 -15.05
N GLU A 62 -26.95 11.31 -16.10
CA GLU A 62 -26.19 10.34 -16.87
C GLU A 62 -25.43 10.98 -18.04
N GLU A 63 -25.59 12.29 -18.27
CA GLU A 63 -24.96 12.97 -19.40
C GLU A 63 -23.51 13.35 -19.07
N GLU A 64 -22.59 13.02 -19.99
CA GLU A 64 -21.20 13.45 -19.86
C GLU A 64 -21.08 14.94 -20.13
N ASP A 65 -20.69 15.68 -19.11
CA ASP A 65 -20.45 17.12 -19.16
C ASP A 65 -19.37 17.47 -20.22
N GLU A 66 -19.81 17.88 -21.42
CA GLU A 66 -18.90 18.09 -22.56
C GLU A 66 -17.79 19.10 -22.25
N HIS A 67 -18.07 20.05 -21.37
CA HIS A 67 -17.09 21.05 -20.91
C HIS A 67 -15.98 20.43 -20.06
N THR A 68 -16.30 19.47 -19.21
CA THR A 68 -15.33 18.74 -18.38
C THR A 68 -14.47 17.83 -19.25
N VAL A 69 -15.11 17.11 -20.18
CA VAL A 69 -14.42 16.27 -21.16
C VAL A 69 -13.50 17.11 -22.06
N LYS A 70 -13.94 18.29 -22.53
CA LYS A 70 -13.11 19.22 -23.32
C LYS A 70 -11.95 19.81 -22.51
N LYS A 71 -12.12 20.05 -21.21
CA LYS A 71 -11.04 20.50 -20.30
C LYS A 71 -10.01 19.40 -20.04
N MET A 72 -10.44 18.14 -19.91
CA MET A 72 -9.54 17.00 -19.72
C MET A 72 -8.80 16.61 -21.02
N LYS A 73 -9.43 16.78 -22.18
CA LYS A 73 -8.88 16.37 -23.49
C LYS A 73 -7.90 17.35 -24.12
N ARG A 74 -7.76 18.58 -23.62
CA ARG A 74 -6.95 19.62 -24.28
C ARG A 74 -5.81 20.09 -23.40
N ASP A 75 -4.59 19.66 -23.72
CA ASP A 75 -3.34 20.46 -23.74
C ASP A 75 -2.92 21.30 -22.52
N HIS A 76 -3.70 21.30 -21.43
CA HIS A 76 -3.51 22.15 -20.25
C HIS A 76 -3.22 21.36 -18.98
N ILE A 77 -3.32 20.02 -19.04
CA ILE A 77 -2.76 19.17 -18.00
C ILE A 77 -1.26 19.13 -18.25
N LYS A 78 -0.51 19.90 -17.46
CA LYS A 78 0.96 19.81 -17.46
C LYS A 78 1.31 18.33 -17.27
N PRO A 79 2.08 17.71 -18.18
CA PRO A 79 2.50 16.33 -18.00
C PRO A 79 3.22 16.22 -16.66
N LEU A 80 3.04 15.08 -15.97
CA LEU A 80 3.75 14.82 -14.72
C LEU A 80 5.23 15.11 -14.92
N ARG A 81 5.87 15.77 -13.95
CA ARG A 81 7.29 16.16 -14.08
C ARG A 81 8.20 14.98 -14.41
N SER A 82 7.85 13.78 -13.94
CA SER A 82 8.52 12.53 -14.30
C SER A 82 8.44 12.21 -15.80
N THR A 83 7.27 12.37 -16.40
CA THR A 83 7.06 12.17 -17.84
C THR A 83 7.77 13.26 -18.65
N GLU A 84 7.74 14.52 -18.21
CA GLU A 84 8.47 15.62 -18.84
C GLU A 84 9.98 15.36 -18.87
N ILE A 85 10.57 14.91 -17.75
CA ILE A 85 11.99 14.52 -17.68
C ILE A 85 12.31 13.35 -18.62
N LEU A 86 11.39 12.39 -18.77
CA LEU A 86 11.56 11.27 -19.70
C LEU A 86 11.48 11.69 -21.17
N TYR A 87 10.69 12.72 -21.49
CA TYR A 87 10.57 13.29 -22.84
C TYR A 87 11.71 14.25 -23.18
N GLN A 88 12.25 14.98 -22.20
CA GLN A 88 13.43 15.86 -22.33
C GLN A 88 14.75 15.06 -22.45
N ARG A 89 14.73 13.88 -23.07
CA ARG A 89 15.96 13.20 -23.46
C ARG A 89 16.63 13.99 -24.58
N SER A 90 17.93 14.25 -24.42
CA SER A 90 18.72 15.04 -25.36
C SER A 90 18.57 14.52 -26.79
N LYS A 91 18.46 15.44 -27.75
CA LYS A 91 18.41 15.13 -29.19
C LYS A 91 19.72 14.54 -29.72
N ALA A 92 20.77 14.56 -28.88
CA ALA A 92 22.02 13.89 -29.12
C ALA A 92 21.80 12.37 -29.04
N PRO A 93 22.15 11.60 -30.08
CA PRO A 93 22.12 10.15 -29.98
C PRO A 93 23.06 9.72 -28.85
N GLY A 94 22.54 8.95 -27.89
CA GLY A 94 23.38 8.38 -26.84
C GLY A 94 24.52 7.56 -27.44
N LEU A 95 25.68 7.53 -26.79
CA LEU A 95 26.86 6.78 -27.24
C LEU A 95 26.47 5.34 -27.60
N VAL A 96 26.46 5.05 -28.90
CA VAL A 96 26.03 3.75 -29.42
C VAL A 96 27.15 2.75 -29.17
N ASN A 97 26.96 1.90 -28.17
CA ASN A 97 27.82 0.74 -28.00
C ASN A 97 27.55 -0.26 -29.13
N GLU A 98 28.52 -0.51 -30.01
CA GLU A 98 28.40 -1.48 -31.11
C GLU A 98 27.98 -2.88 -30.63
N ARG A 99 28.40 -3.27 -29.41
CA ARG A 99 27.98 -4.53 -28.74
C ARG A 99 26.50 -4.57 -28.36
N VAL A 100 25.85 -3.43 -28.18
CA VAL A 100 24.41 -3.31 -27.88
C VAL A 100 23.64 -3.27 -29.19
N GLU A 101 24.15 -2.55 -30.20
CA GLU A 101 23.52 -2.46 -31.51
C GLU A 101 23.52 -3.80 -32.26
N SER A 102 24.63 -4.55 -32.19
CA SER A 102 24.71 -5.93 -32.69
C SER A 102 23.81 -6.92 -31.95
N ARG A 103 23.41 -6.62 -30.70
CA ARG A 103 22.39 -7.39 -29.97
C ARG A 103 20.98 -7.03 -30.40
N ARG A 104 20.69 -5.75 -30.72
CA ARG A 104 19.38 -5.33 -31.26
C ARG A 104 19.08 -5.96 -32.62
N LYS A 105 20.10 -6.20 -33.45
CA LYS A 105 19.97 -6.90 -34.74
C LYS A 105 19.73 -8.42 -34.62
N LYS A 106 19.67 -8.95 -33.40
CA LYS A 106 19.42 -10.37 -33.10
C LYS A 106 18.13 -10.51 -32.33
N VAL A 107 17.22 -11.36 -32.81
CA VAL A 107 16.03 -11.73 -32.03
C VAL A 107 16.47 -12.85 -31.08
N GLU A 108 16.31 -12.65 -29.77
CA GLU A 108 16.69 -13.63 -28.73
C GLU A 108 18.15 -14.10 -28.82
N ASN A 109 19.08 -13.20 -29.17
CA ASN A 109 20.51 -13.51 -29.41
C ASN A 109 20.80 -14.41 -30.62
N VAL A 110 19.81 -14.75 -31.43
CA VAL A 110 19.98 -15.54 -32.66
C VAL A 110 20.12 -14.62 -33.87
N SER A 111 21.09 -14.88 -34.74
CA SER A 111 21.27 -14.09 -35.98
C SER A 111 20.12 -14.39 -36.96
N GLY A 112 19.71 -13.40 -37.76
CA GLY A 112 18.66 -13.62 -38.78
C GLY A 112 18.96 -14.76 -39.75
N LYS A 113 20.24 -14.97 -40.09
CA LYS A 113 20.69 -16.12 -40.91
C LYS A 113 20.40 -17.46 -40.23
N GLU A 114 20.64 -17.54 -38.92
CA GLU A 114 20.39 -18.74 -38.13
C GLU A 114 18.88 -18.96 -37.89
N ILE A 115 18.10 -17.89 -37.73
CA ILE A 115 16.63 -17.97 -37.69
C ILE A 115 16.09 -18.52 -39.01
N HIS A 116 16.57 -18.01 -40.14
CA HIS A 116 16.17 -18.49 -41.46
C HIS A 116 16.57 -19.96 -41.67
N ARG A 117 17.78 -20.35 -41.22
CA ARG A 117 18.23 -21.75 -41.21
C ARG A 117 17.33 -22.64 -40.33
N LEU A 118 16.94 -22.18 -39.14
CA LEU A 118 16.02 -22.88 -38.25
C LEU A 118 14.62 -23.01 -38.87
N MET A 119 14.12 -21.97 -39.55
CA MET A 119 12.84 -22.01 -40.25
C MET A 119 12.85 -23.02 -41.40
N LYS A 120 13.97 -23.13 -42.15
CA LYS A 120 14.15 -24.19 -43.17
C LYS A 120 14.08 -25.59 -42.55
N ILE A 121 14.81 -25.83 -41.46
CA ILE A 121 14.79 -27.13 -40.74
C ILE A 121 13.39 -27.44 -40.19
N SER A 122 12.67 -26.41 -39.74
CA SER A 122 11.29 -26.55 -39.26
C SER A 122 10.27 -26.78 -40.37
N GLY A 123 10.64 -26.59 -41.65
CA GLY A 123 9.72 -26.68 -42.79
C GLY A 123 8.74 -25.50 -42.89
N LYS A 124 9.07 -24.36 -42.28
CA LYS A 124 8.24 -23.14 -42.34
C LYS A 124 8.55 -22.25 -43.55
N VAL A 125 9.63 -22.56 -44.27
CA VAL A 125 10.03 -21.86 -45.50
C VAL A 125 9.42 -22.59 -46.70
N GLN A 126 8.68 -21.87 -47.52
CA GLN A 126 8.08 -22.39 -48.76
C GLN A 126 9.19 -22.78 -49.76
N GLY A 127 9.03 -23.92 -50.43
CA GLY A 127 9.95 -24.38 -51.48
C GLY A 127 11.19 -25.16 -51.02
N VAL A 128 11.36 -25.43 -49.72
CA VAL A 128 12.45 -26.28 -49.22
C VAL A 128 11.86 -27.44 -48.40
N SER A 129 12.14 -28.68 -48.78
CA SER A 129 11.69 -29.83 -48.01
C SER A 129 12.47 -29.94 -46.69
N ARG A 130 11.80 -30.44 -45.64
CA ARG A 130 12.45 -30.67 -44.33
C ARG A 130 13.59 -31.68 -44.42
N PHE A 131 13.52 -32.59 -45.39
CA PHE A 131 14.54 -33.58 -45.65
C PHE A 131 15.78 -32.92 -46.24
N ASP A 132 15.63 -32.09 -47.27
CA ASP A 132 16.74 -31.38 -47.91
C ASP A 132 17.44 -30.43 -46.93
N ALA A 133 16.66 -29.69 -46.12
CA ALA A 133 17.22 -28.80 -45.09
C ALA A 133 18.00 -29.58 -44.00
N SER A 134 17.57 -30.80 -43.67
CA SER A 134 18.28 -31.69 -42.75
C SER A 134 19.55 -32.26 -43.40
N LEU A 135 19.46 -32.62 -44.68
CA LEU A 135 20.57 -33.16 -45.46
C LEU A 135 21.68 -32.12 -45.69
N GLU A 136 21.33 -30.88 -46.01
CA GLU A 136 22.28 -29.76 -46.12
C GLU A 136 23.01 -29.49 -44.79
N ARG A 137 22.31 -29.64 -43.66
CA ARG A 137 22.85 -29.36 -42.32
C ARG A 137 23.81 -30.46 -41.86
N ASP A 138 23.34 -31.71 -41.91
CA ASP A 138 24.05 -32.85 -41.33
C ASP A 138 24.99 -33.51 -42.35
N GLY A 139 24.83 -33.20 -43.64
CA GLY A 139 25.53 -33.85 -44.74
C GLY A 139 25.09 -35.31 -44.89
N ILE A 140 25.39 -35.90 -46.05
CA ILE A 140 25.05 -37.31 -46.36
C ILE A 140 25.62 -38.29 -45.32
N ILE A 141 26.68 -37.89 -44.60
CA ILE A 141 27.39 -38.72 -43.62
C ILE A 141 26.75 -38.67 -42.22
N LYS A 142 26.16 -37.55 -41.78
CA LYS A 142 25.53 -37.45 -40.44
C LYS A 142 24.00 -37.41 -40.48
N GLY A 143 23.39 -37.19 -41.65
CA GLY A 143 22.00 -37.53 -41.90
C GLY A 143 21.90 -39.03 -41.71
N GLY A 144 21.40 -39.46 -40.55
CA GLY A 144 21.47 -40.86 -40.12
C GLY A 144 21.03 -41.79 -41.24
N LYS A 145 21.69 -42.96 -41.34
CA LYS A 145 21.36 -44.04 -42.27
C LYS A 145 19.86 -44.26 -42.24
N PHE A 146 19.14 -43.65 -43.18
CA PHE A 146 17.73 -43.85 -43.36
C PHE A 146 17.66 -45.16 -44.15
N ASP A 147 17.58 -46.26 -43.42
CA ASP A 147 17.35 -47.57 -44.00
C ASP A 147 15.87 -47.63 -44.39
N PRO A 148 15.51 -47.60 -45.68
CA PRO A 148 14.12 -47.62 -46.13
C PRO A 148 13.42 -48.96 -45.81
N TRP A 149 14.16 -49.95 -45.31
CA TRP A 149 13.66 -51.28 -44.92
C TRP A 149 13.57 -51.49 -43.40
N ALA A 150 13.99 -50.54 -42.58
CA ALA A 150 13.97 -50.69 -41.13
C ALA A 150 12.63 -50.19 -40.53
N GLU A 151 11.99 -51.01 -39.70
CA GLU A 151 10.81 -50.62 -38.93
C GLU A 151 11.13 -49.44 -37.99
N SER A 152 10.32 -48.39 -38.07
CA SER A 152 10.56 -47.09 -37.46
C SER A 152 10.45 -47.12 -35.93
N LYS A 153 11.59 -47.18 -35.23
CA LYS A 153 11.63 -46.90 -33.78
C LYS A 153 11.77 -45.40 -33.53
N PRO A 154 10.92 -44.78 -32.70
CA PRO A 154 11.00 -43.35 -32.41
C PRO A 154 12.24 -43.06 -31.56
N VAL A 155 13.24 -42.41 -32.17
CA VAL A 155 14.45 -41.95 -31.48
C VAL A 155 14.07 -40.77 -30.58
N THR A 156 13.79 -41.03 -29.30
CA THR A 156 13.57 -39.98 -28.32
C THR A 156 14.84 -39.17 -28.12
N ARG A 157 14.75 -37.83 -28.16
CA ARG A 157 15.87 -36.88 -28.01
C ARG A 157 16.52 -36.85 -26.61
N LYS A 158 16.39 -37.92 -25.82
CA LYS A 158 16.91 -38.00 -24.44
C LYS A 158 18.37 -38.47 -24.36
N ASP A 159 18.94 -39.03 -25.44
CA ASP A 159 20.29 -39.62 -25.40
C ASP A 159 21.45 -38.63 -25.57
N LYS A 160 21.18 -37.31 -25.69
CA LYS A 160 22.21 -36.29 -25.95
C LYS A 160 22.79 -35.60 -24.72
N LYS A 161 22.31 -35.91 -23.50
CA LYS A 161 23.02 -35.52 -22.27
C LYS A 161 23.85 -36.70 -21.76
N LYS A 162 24.90 -37.07 -22.51
CA LYS A 162 26.01 -37.77 -21.88
C LYS A 162 26.64 -36.76 -20.94
N GLU A 163 26.33 -36.86 -19.65
CA GLU A 163 27.03 -36.16 -18.59
C GLU A 163 28.52 -36.45 -18.78
N ARG A 164 29.26 -35.45 -19.28
CA ARG A 164 30.72 -35.54 -19.32
C ARG A 164 31.13 -35.71 -17.87
N LYS A 165 31.66 -36.90 -17.51
CA LYS A 165 32.21 -37.17 -16.19
C LYS A 165 33.43 -36.26 -16.01
N VAL A 166 33.18 -35.04 -15.56
CA VAL A 166 34.25 -34.09 -15.25
C VAL A 166 34.99 -34.66 -14.05
N PRO A 167 36.33 -34.79 -14.11
CA PRO A 167 37.10 -35.31 -12.99
C PRO A 167 36.84 -34.48 -11.73
N GLU A 168 36.80 -35.13 -10.58
CA GLU A 168 36.36 -34.53 -9.30
C GLU A 168 37.20 -33.30 -8.92
N ILE A 169 38.46 -33.30 -9.31
CA ILE A 169 39.42 -32.21 -9.09
C ILE A 169 38.94 -30.90 -9.73
N LEU A 170 38.44 -30.96 -10.98
CA LEU A 170 37.93 -29.77 -11.70
C LEU A 170 36.58 -29.27 -11.19
N ARG A 171 35.91 -30.04 -10.30
CA ARG A 171 34.70 -29.60 -9.60
C ARG A 171 35.04 -28.82 -8.33
N LYS A 172 36.19 -29.12 -7.71
CA LYS A 172 36.66 -28.51 -6.45
C LYS A 172 37.60 -27.33 -6.70
N TYR A 173 38.50 -27.46 -7.69
CA TYR A 173 39.53 -26.49 -8.01
C TYR A 173 39.42 -26.05 -9.46
N SER A 174 39.46 -24.74 -9.69
CA SER A 174 39.56 -24.19 -11.03
C SER A 174 41.00 -24.08 -11.49
N GLY A 175 41.23 -24.30 -12.79
CA GLY A 175 42.52 -23.99 -13.41
C GLY A 175 42.76 -22.49 -13.59
N ASN A 176 41.73 -21.66 -13.44
CA ASN A 176 41.79 -20.21 -13.61
C ASN A 176 41.67 -19.49 -12.26
N SER A 177 42.30 -18.32 -12.16
CA SER A 177 42.27 -17.46 -10.97
C SER A 177 40.90 -16.85 -10.68
N PHE A 178 40.06 -16.66 -11.71
CA PHE A 178 38.70 -16.15 -11.58
C PHE A 178 37.70 -17.18 -12.07
N THR A 179 36.67 -17.45 -11.26
CA THR A 179 35.61 -18.43 -11.57
C THR A 179 34.23 -17.84 -11.43
N PRO A 180 33.27 -18.27 -12.27
CA PRO A 180 31.88 -17.93 -12.08
C PRO A 180 31.32 -18.66 -10.85
N ALA A 181 30.50 -17.96 -10.05
CA ALA A 181 29.87 -18.54 -8.88
C ALA A 181 28.92 -19.67 -9.28
N THR A 182 29.16 -20.87 -8.74
CA THR A 182 28.31 -22.06 -8.99
C THR A 182 27.20 -22.21 -7.96
N VAL A 183 27.43 -21.74 -6.72
CA VAL A 183 26.50 -21.88 -5.61
C VAL A 183 26.05 -20.50 -5.14
N ALA A 184 24.73 -20.32 -5.02
CA ALA A 184 24.17 -19.09 -4.48
C ALA A 184 24.59 -18.91 -3.00
N PRO A 185 24.96 -17.69 -2.57
CA PRO A 185 25.33 -17.43 -1.19
C PRO A 185 24.14 -17.67 -0.25
N LYS A 186 24.41 -18.11 0.98
CA LYS A 186 23.36 -18.39 1.99
C LYS A 186 22.51 -17.15 2.31
N THR A 187 23.09 -15.96 2.18
CA THR A 187 22.44 -14.67 2.46
C THR A 187 21.27 -14.36 1.52
N MET A 188 21.27 -14.86 0.28
CA MET A 188 20.13 -14.69 -0.63
C MET A 188 18.86 -15.40 -0.14
N LYS A 189 19.00 -16.44 0.70
CA LYS A 189 17.87 -17.15 1.28
C LYS A 189 17.32 -16.47 2.54
N MET A 190 18.07 -15.51 3.11
CA MET A 190 17.62 -14.77 4.28
C MET A 190 16.57 -13.75 3.84
N LYS A 191 15.46 -13.69 4.57
CA LYS A 191 14.42 -12.67 4.34
C LYS A 191 15.00 -11.30 4.75
N PRO A 192 14.58 -10.21 4.08
CA PRO A 192 14.98 -8.87 4.48
C PRO A 192 14.51 -8.56 5.91
N LEU A 193 15.24 -7.70 6.61
CA LEU A 193 14.82 -7.20 7.91
C LEU A 193 13.51 -6.42 7.71
N ALA A 194 12.42 -6.91 8.31
CA ALA A 194 11.11 -6.30 8.13
C ALA A 194 11.05 -4.96 8.89
N SER A 195 10.84 -3.86 8.16
CA SER A 195 10.22 -2.68 8.76
C SER A 195 8.80 -3.07 9.20
N LYS A 196 8.23 -2.38 10.20
CA LYS A 196 6.84 -2.61 10.64
C LYS A 196 5.95 -2.67 9.41
N GLY A 197 5.52 -3.89 9.07
CA GLY A 197 4.94 -4.17 7.77
C GLY A 197 3.60 -3.45 7.66
N ILE A 198 3.37 -2.81 6.52
CA ILE A 198 2.03 -2.37 6.13
C ILE A 198 1.15 -3.63 6.18
N GLN A 199 0.12 -3.62 7.02
CA GLN A 199 -0.81 -4.73 7.11
C GLN A 199 -1.42 -4.96 5.72
N LYS A 200 -1.24 -6.16 5.17
CA LYS A 200 -1.72 -6.48 3.82
C LYS A 200 -3.24 -6.60 3.74
N VAL A 201 -3.89 -6.84 4.87
CA VAL A 201 -5.34 -6.96 4.99
C VAL A 201 -5.80 -5.88 5.95
N ALA A 202 -6.76 -5.07 5.50
CA ALA A 202 -7.37 -4.05 6.35
C ALA A 202 -8.21 -4.71 7.45
N GLU A 203 -8.23 -4.07 8.62
CA GLU A 203 -9.00 -4.53 9.77
C GLU A 203 -10.50 -4.33 9.50
N GLY A 204 -11.33 -5.36 9.78
CA GLY A 204 -12.75 -5.35 9.42
C GLY A 204 -13.55 -4.18 10.02
N GLY A 205 -13.09 -3.63 11.15
CA GLY A 205 -13.66 -2.46 11.80
C GLY A 205 -13.46 -1.14 11.03
N LYS A 206 -12.54 -1.11 10.04
CA LYS A 206 -12.28 0.07 9.17
C LYS A 206 -13.08 0.03 7.86
N SER A 207 -13.96 -0.95 7.70
CA SER A 207 -14.86 -0.98 6.56
C SER A 207 -15.96 0.07 6.70
N TYR A 208 -16.59 0.46 5.58
CA TYR A 208 -17.67 1.45 5.56
C TYR A 208 -18.93 0.96 6.32
N ASN A 209 -19.15 -0.34 6.35
CA ASN A 209 -20.22 -0.99 7.12
C ASN A 209 -19.65 -2.10 8.01
N PRO A 210 -18.98 -1.74 9.13
CA PRO A 210 -18.39 -2.72 10.01
C PRO A 210 -19.46 -3.34 10.92
N SER A 211 -19.26 -4.58 11.35
CA SER A 211 -20.06 -5.11 12.45
C SER A 211 -19.76 -4.34 13.74
N PHE A 212 -20.77 -4.09 14.55
CA PHE A 212 -20.63 -3.33 15.80
C PHE A 212 -19.52 -3.90 16.70
N SER A 213 -19.42 -5.23 16.78
CA SER A 213 -18.37 -5.92 17.55
C SER A 213 -16.97 -5.63 17.00
N SER A 214 -16.79 -5.68 15.67
CA SER A 214 -15.50 -5.43 15.03
C SER A 214 -15.06 -3.97 15.16
N TRP A 215 -16.01 -3.04 15.06
CA TRP A 215 -15.73 -1.61 15.23
C TRP A 215 -15.36 -1.27 16.68
N LYS A 216 -16.13 -1.78 17.66
CA LYS A 216 -15.84 -1.58 19.08
C LYS A 216 -14.46 -2.13 19.47
N MET A 217 -14.12 -3.32 19.00
CA MET A 217 -12.81 -3.94 19.28
C MET A 217 -11.66 -3.09 18.75
N LEU A 218 -11.82 -2.54 17.55
CA LEU A 218 -10.83 -1.67 16.92
C LEU A 218 -10.61 -0.39 17.72
N ILE A 219 -11.69 0.29 18.12
CA ILE A 219 -11.60 1.50 18.94
C ILE A 219 -10.91 1.21 20.28
N GLN A 220 -11.26 0.10 20.93
CA GLN A 220 -10.64 -0.27 22.20
C GLN A 220 -9.13 -0.50 22.04
N GLN A 221 -8.71 -1.20 20.97
CA GLN A 221 -7.30 -1.43 20.69
C GLN A 221 -6.54 -0.13 20.44
N GLU A 222 -7.07 0.74 19.58
CA GLU A 222 -6.44 2.05 19.30
C GLU A 222 -6.40 2.93 20.55
N PHE A 223 -7.45 2.91 21.38
CA PHE A 223 -7.49 3.60 22.67
C PHE A 223 -6.38 3.13 23.63
N PHE A 224 -6.17 1.81 23.78
CA PHE A 224 -5.12 1.32 24.66
C PHE A 224 -3.71 1.67 24.17
N ILE A 225 -3.51 1.69 22.84
CA ILE A 225 -2.23 2.13 22.26
C ILE A 225 -2.00 3.60 22.60
N ALA A 226 -2.96 4.48 22.29
CA ALA A 226 -2.87 5.92 22.55
C ALA A 226 -2.66 6.20 24.05
N LYS A 227 -3.44 5.55 24.92
CA LYS A 227 -3.31 5.66 26.37
C LYS A 227 -1.90 5.26 26.84
N SER A 228 -1.33 4.18 26.31
CA SER A 228 0.03 3.76 26.69
C SER A 228 1.11 4.74 26.23
N GLU A 229 0.88 5.46 25.13
CA GLU A 229 1.79 6.50 24.65
C GLU A 229 1.67 7.78 25.48
N GLU A 230 0.46 8.15 25.87
CA GLU A 230 0.19 9.27 26.79
C GLU A 230 0.80 9.02 28.17
N GLU A 231 0.63 7.83 28.74
CA GLU A 231 1.24 7.45 30.02
C GLU A 231 2.78 7.52 29.97
N LYS A 232 3.39 7.09 28.85
CA LYS A 232 4.84 7.23 28.63
C LYS A 232 5.27 8.69 28.54
N LYS A 233 4.51 9.54 27.84
CA LYS A 233 4.80 10.98 27.77
C LYS A 233 4.73 11.62 29.15
N ALA A 234 3.67 11.35 29.90
CA ALA A 234 3.49 11.85 31.26
C ALA A 234 4.60 11.36 32.21
N ALA A 235 5.06 10.11 32.07
CA ALA A 235 6.17 9.59 32.86
C ALA A 235 7.49 10.32 32.54
N LEU A 236 7.78 10.55 31.26
CA LEU A 236 8.96 11.31 30.83
C LEU A 236 8.91 12.78 31.25
N GLU A 237 7.72 13.40 31.26
CA GLU A 237 7.53 14.76 31.76
C GLU A 237 7.79 14.83 33.27
N LYS A 238 7.27 13.90 34.06
CA LYS A 238 7.57 13.80 35.49
C LYS A 238 9.05 13.57 35.77
N GLU A 239 9.71 12.72 34.98
CA GLU A 239 11.16 12.52 35.10
C GLU A 239 11.94 13.79 34.74
N ARG A 240 11.50 14.53 33.73
CA ARG A 240 12.09 15.82 33.37
C ARG A 240 11.91 16.87 34.46
N GLU A 241 10.71 17.02 35.00
CA GLU A 241 10.43 17.93 36.12
C GLU A 241 11.28 17.57 37.34
N ARG A 242 11.39 16.28 37.65
CA ARG A 242 12.25 15.80 38.73
C ARG A 242 13.72 16.15 38.49
N LEU A 243 14.22 15.94 37.28
CA LEU A 243 15.61 16.30 36.94
C LEU A 243 15.82 17.81 36.93
N GLN A 244 14.85 18.58 36.47
CA GLN A 244 14.90 20.03 36.49
C GLN A 244 14.93 20.55 37.93
N TYR A 245 14.06 20.04 38.80
CA TYR A 245 14.10 20.34 40.23
C TYR A 245 15.46 20.01 40.85
N ILE A 246 16.03 18.85 40.51
CA ILE A 246 17.38 18.50 40.95
C ILE A 246 18.39 19.52 40.44
N ILE A 247 18.36 19.91 39.16
CA ILE A 247 19.29 20.88 38.57
C ILE A 247 19.17 22.27 39.21
N ASP A 248 17.94 22.75 39.39
CA ASP A 248 17.66 24.08 39.93
C ASP A 248 18.10 24.18 41.41
N ASN A 249 18.04 23.06 42.15
CA ASN A 249 18.44 22.97 43.56
C ASN A 249 19.82 22.31 43.76
N PHE A 250 20.59 22.06 42.70
CA PHE A 250 21.93 21.49 42.80
C PHE A 250 22.95 22.62 42.91
N ASP A 251 23.38 22.91 44.12
CA ASP A 251 24.43 23.91 44.38
C ASP A 251 25.82 23.36 44.03
N ASP A 252 26.77 24.26 43.70
CA ASP A 252 28.17 23.95 43.30
C ASP A 252 28.97 23.11 44.33
N HIS A 253 28.43 22.90 45.53
CA HIS A 253 28.98 22.05 46.59
C HIS A 253 28.41 20.62 46.65
N GLY A 254 27.42 20.27 45.82
CA GLY A 254 26.87 18.92 45.70
C GLY A 254 25.84 18.53 46.77
N GLU A 255 25.29 19.50 47.49
CA GLU A 255 24.16 19.32 48.40
C GLU A 255 22.87 19.80 47.71
N ILE A 256 21.80 19.00 47.79
CA ILE A 256 20.48 19.39 47.33
C ILE A 256 19.88 20.21 48.47
N GLU A 257 19.56 21.49 48.26
CA GLU A 257 18.80 22.26 49.24
C GLU A 257 17.42 21.60 49.41
N GLU A 258 17.27 20.76 50.44
CA GLU A 258 15.96 20.31 50.90
C GLU A 258 15.31 21.52 51.58
N GLU A 259 14.48 22.27 50.85
CA GLU A 259 13.51 23.16 51.50
C GLU A 259 12.60 22.28 52.36
N GLU A 260 12.92 22.19 53.65
CA GLU A 260 12.05 21.63 54.68
C GLU A 260 10.72 22.39 54.60
N GLU A 261 9.69 21.75 54.04
CA GLU A 261 8.32 22.22 54.07
C GLU A 261 7.83 22.17 55.54
N GLU A 262 8.22 23.18 56.33
CA GLU A 262 7.69 23.42 57.67
C GLU A 262 6.17 23.57 57.57
N GLY A 263 5.49 22.67 58.26
CA GLY A 263 4.08 22.40 58.06
C GLY A 263 3.15 23.59 58.26
N ARG A 264 2.08 23.60 57.48
CA ARG A 264 0.84 24.31 57.81
C ARG A 264 -0.28 23.30 58.01
N SER A 265 -0.56 23.08 59.30
CA SER A 265 -1.83 22.55 59.82
C SER A 265 -2.97 23.53 59.54
#